data_AF-A0A829H7K4-F1
#
_entry.id   AF-A0A829H7K4-F1
#
_cell.length_a   1.000
_cell.length_b   1.000
_cell.length_c   1.000
_cell.angle_alpha   90.00
_cell.angle_beta   90.00
_cell.angle_gamma   90.00
#
_symmetry.space_group_name_H-M   'P 1'
#
loop_
_entity.id
_entity.type
_entity.pdbx_description
1 polymer ?
#
loop_
_entity_poly.entity_id
_entity_poly.type
_entity_poly.pdbx_seq_one_letter_code
_entity_poly.pdbx_strand_id
1 'polypeptide(L)'
;MVSNTTFPSYFLKERADADVAAVQARLDAALFKQAIAPVLGITRRYVGEEPLSPVTAIYNRELAATFGSAIELIVVPRLMIDGDVVSATRVRAAMAQQDWKTVQQLVYPEVYQEIKERSTHGN
;
A
#
# COMPACT_ATOMS: atom_id res chain seq x y z
N MET A 1 0.27 -6.99 5.18
CA MET A 1 -1.20 -6.78 5.29
C MET A 1 -1.42 -5.68 6.32
N VAL A 2 -2.25 -4.68 6.02
CA VAL A 2 -2.70 -3.69 7.00
C VAL A 2 -3.86 -4.32 7.79
N SER A 3 -3.79 -4.35 9.12
CA SER A 3 -4.82 -5.00 9.97
C SER A 3 -5.97 -4.05 10.25
N ASN A 4 -7.22 -4.52 10.11
CA ASN A 4 -8.41 -3.73 10.48
C ASN A 4 -8.45 -3.41 11.98
N THR A 5 -7.88 -4.29 12.83
CA THR A 5 -7.86 -4.08 14.29
C THR A 5 -6.93 -2.94 14.70
N THR A 6 -5.89 -2.68 13.91
CA THR A 6 -4.89 -1.63 14.17
C THR A 6 -5.16 -0.37 13.33
N PHE A 7 -5.79 -0.52 12.17
CA PHE A 7 -6.08 0.55 11.20
C PHE A 7 -7.53 0.52 10.70
N PRO A 8 -8.53 0.61 11.59
CA PRO A 8 -9.93 0.51 11.18
C PRO A 8 -10.36 1.64 10.22
N SER A 9 -9.69 2.79 10.27
CA SER A 9 -10.00 3.92 9.37
C SER A 9 -9.62 3.65 7.91
N TYR A 10 -8.60 2.81 7.66
CA TYR A 10 -8.17 2.43 6.31
C TYR A 10 -9.25 1.65 5.54
N PHE A 11 -10.14 0.97 6.25
CA PHE A 11 -11.20 0.12 5.68
C PHE A 11 -12.58 0.80 5.64
N LEU A 12 -12.75 1.92 6.35
CA LEU A 12 -13.98 2.71 6.36
C LEU A 12 -13.93 3.78 5.26
N LYS A 13 -14.16 3.34 4.02
CA LYS A 13 -14.36 4.29 2.91
C LYS A 13 -15.66 5.06 3.15
N GLU A 14 -15.55 6.39 3.10
CA GLU A 14 -16.58 7.44 3.13
C GLU A 14 -16.76 8.25 4.42
N ARG A 15 -16.31 7.81 5.61
CA ARG A 15 -16.48 8.59 6.87
C ARG A 15 -15.39 8.44 7.93
N ALA A 16 -14.17 8.07 7.56
CA ALA A 16 -13.06 8.17 8.50
C ALA A 16 -12.73 9.65 8.72
N ASP A 17 -13.12 10.21 9.87
CA ASP A 17 -12.71 11.56 10.26
C ASP A 17 -11.19 11.70 10.08
N ALA A 18 -10.78 12.77 9.39
CA ALA A 18 -9.38 13.07 9.11
C ALA A 18 -8.51 13.01 10.39
N ASP A 19 -9.10 13.36 11.53
CA ASP A 19 -8.48 13.29 12.85
C ASP A 19 -8.21 11.85 13.30
N VAL A 20 -9.14 10.92 13.06
CA VAL A 20 -8.93 9.50 13.37
C VAL A 20 -7.80 8.92 12.52
N ALA A 21 -7.77 9.28 11.23
CA ALA A 21 -6.68 8.89 10.34
C ALA A 21 -5.33 9.44 10.81
N ALA A 22 -5.29 10.71 11.22
CA ALA A 22 -4.07 11.34 11.73
C ALA A 22 -3.56 10.69 13.02
N VAL A 23 -4.46 10.43 13.98
CA VAL A 23 -4.11 9.77 15.25
C VAL A 23 -3.55 8.37 15.00
N GLN A 24 -4.19 7.58 14.14
CA GLN A 24 -3.71 6.23 13.81
C GLN A 24 -2.38 6.25 13.07
N ALA A 25 -2.19 7.19 12.15
CA ALA A 25 -0.92 7.37 11.44
C ALA A 25 0.22 7.74 12.40
N ARG A 26 -0.02 8.63 13.36
CA ARG A 26 0.96 8.97 14.41
C ARG A 26 1.30 7.77 15.28
N LEU A 27 0.30 6.98 15.67
CA LEU A 27 0.53 5.78 16.47
C LEU A 27 1.39 4.76 15.72
N ASP A 28 1.09 4.47 14.45
CA ASP A 28 1.92 3.60 13.60
C ASP A 28 3.33 4.14 13.47
N ALA A 29 3.47 5.43 13.16
CA ALA A 29 4.78 6.04 12.98
C ALA A 29 5.61 5.97 14.26
N ALA A 30 5.00 6.26 15.41
CA ALA A 30 5.67 6.21 16.71
C ALA A 30 6.09 4.79 17.07
N LEU A 31 5.19 3.82 16.92
CA LEU A 31 5.50 2.40 17.16
C LEU A 31 6.63 1.93 16.25
N PHE A 32 6.55 2.23 14.96
CA PHE A 32 7.59 1.87 14.00
C PHE A 32 8.93 2.49 14.37
N LYS A 33 8.96 3.81 14.64
CA LYS A 33 10.17 4.55 14.97
C LYS A 33 10.81 4.10 16.29
N GLN A 34 10.02 3.79 17.30
CA GLN A 34 10.52 3.53 18.65
C GLN A 34 10.78 2.04 18.91
N ALA A 35 9.98 1.14 18.35
CA ALA A 35 10.04 -0.29 18.67
C ALA A 35 10.60 -1.15 17.54
N ILE A 36 10.30 -0.83 16.28
CA ILE A 36 10.64 -1.70 15.13
C ILE A 36 11.97 -1.27 14.51
N ALA A 37 12.08 0.00 14.13
CA ALA A 37 13.21 0.52 13.38
C ALA A 37 14.57 0.36 14.11
N PRO A 38 14.69 0.62 15.43
CA PRO A 38 15.97 0.48 16.13
C PRO A 38 16.43 -0.98 16.21
N VAL A 39 15.50 -1.91 16.43
CA VAL A 39 15.79 -3.35 16.56
C VAL A 39 16.26 -3.92 15.24
N LEU A 40 15.74 -3.42 14.12
CA LEU A 40 16.07 -3.90 12.77
C LEU A 40 17.09 -3.02 12.03
N GLY A 41 17.60 -1.96 12.66
CA GLY A 41 18.52 -1.00 12.02
C GLY A 41 17.92 -0.28 10.81
N ILE A 42 16.60 -0.07 10.78
CA ILE A 42 15.92 0.55 9.65
C ILE A 42 16.05 2.07 9.72
N THR A 43 16.62 2.66 8.67
CA THR A 43 16.78 4.12 8.53
C THR A 43 15.91 4.72 7.44
N ARG A 44 15.21 3.89 6.66
CA ARG A 44 14.37 4.31 5.53
C ARG A 44 13.06 3.54 5.52
N ARG A 45 11.95 4.21 5.23
CA ARG A 45 10.64 3.58 5.00
C ARG A 45 10.05 4.08 3.70
N TYR A 46 9.64 3.16 2.84
CA TYR A 46 9.02 3.46 1.56
C TYR A 46 7.50 3.38 1.68
N VAL A 47 6.81 4.36 1.11
CA VAL A 47 5.34 4.39 0.99
C VAL A 47 4.94 4.75 -0.43
N GLY A 48 3.77 4.30 -0.88
CA GLY A 48 3.24 4.68 -2.18
C GLY A 48 2.69 6.10 -2.18
N GLU A 49 2.82 6.78 -3.30
CA GLU A 49 2.05 7.97 -3.61
C GLU A 49 0.59 7.60 -3.84
N GLU A 50 -0.33 8.36 -3.25
CA GLU A 50 -1.76 8.08 -3.38
C GLU A 50 -2.54 9.40 -3.49
N PRO A 51 -2.47 10.06 -4.67
CA PRO A 51 -3.02 11.41 -4.85
C PRO A 51 -4.55 11.45 -4.83
N LEU A 52 -5.20 10.29 -4.97
CA LEU A 52 -6.66 10.15 -5.04
C LEU A 52 -7.31 9.85 -3.67
N SER A 53 -6.51 9.76 -2.59
CA SER A 53 -6.99 9.41 -1.25
C SER A 53 -6.57 10.46 -0.22
N PRO A 54 -7.49 11.36 0.21
CA PRO A 54 -7.21 12.35 1.25
C PRO A 54 -6.70 11.73 2.56
N VAL A 55 -7.23 10.57 2.93
CA VAL A 55 -6.84 9.82 4.13
C VAL A 55 -5.40 9.32 4.01
N THR A 56 -4.98 8.81 2.84
CA THR A 56 -3.61 8.37 2.62
C THR A 56 -2.62 9.55 2.62
N ALA A 57 -3.04 10.70 2.07
CA ALA A 57 -2.22 11.91 2.11
C ALA A 57 -1.96 12.38 3.56
N ILE A 58 -3.00 12.38 4.40
CA ILE A 58 -2.86 12.64 5.84
C ILE A 58 -1.90 11.62 6.47
N TYR A 59 -2.08 10.34 6.17
CA TYR A 59 -1.22 9.28 6.70
C TYR A 59 0.27 9.52 6.40
N ASN A 60 0.61 9.74 5.12
CA ASN A 60 1.99 10.00 4.70
C ASN A 60 2.58 11.26 5.36
N ARG A 61 1.76 12.31 5.54
CA ARG A 61 2.17 13.54 6.25
C ARG A 61 2.50 13.25 7.72
N GLU A 62 1.63 12.53 8.44
CA GLU A 62 1.87 12.22 9.84
C GLU A 62 3.07 11.27 10.05
N LEU A 63 3.29 10.32 9.12
CA LEU A 63 4.51 9.51 9.10
C LEU A 63 5.75 10.40 8.99
N ALA A 64 5.78 11.30 8.00
CA ALA A 64 6.92 12.18 7.76
C ALA A 64 7.21 13.07 8.98
N ALA A 65 6.17 13.66 9.57
CA ALA A 65 6.28 14.49 10.76
C ALA A 65 6.84 13.71 11.96
N THR A 66 6.36 12.47 12.18
CA THR A 66 6.77 11.66 13.33
C THR A 66 8.19 11.09 13.16
N PHE A 67 8.56 10.71 11.95
CA PHE A 67 9.90 10.20 11.64
C PHE A 67 10.97 11.28 11.82
N GLY A 68 10.72 12.50 11.33
CA GLY A 68 11.70 13.58 11.36
C GLY A 68 13.01 13.15 10.70
N SER A 69 14.15 13.42 11.33
CA SER A 69 15.48 13.03 10.83
C SER A 69 15.88 11.59 11.16
N ALA A 70 15.12 10.87 12.00
CA ALA A 70 15.50 9.54 12.46
C ALA A 70 15.27 8.45 11.40
N ILE A 71 14.25 8.64 10.54
CA ILE A 71 13.89 7.70 9.47
C ILE A 71 13.53 8.52 8.23
N GLU A 72 14.19 8.24 7.11
CA GLU A 72 13.88 8.85 5.83
C GLU A 72 12.58 8.23 5.27
N LEU A 73 11.53 9.04 5.12
CA LEU A 73 10.32 8.61 4.43
C LEU A 73 10.47 8.86 2.93
N ILE A 74 10.42 7.79 2.14
CA ILE A 74 10.52 7.86 0.68
C ILE A 74 9.15 7.57 0.08
N VAL A 75 8.57 8.56 -0.59
CA VAL A 75 7.29 8.42 -1.30
C VAL A 75 7.57 7.98 -2.74
N VAL A 76 7.12 6.80 -3.11
CA VAL A 76 7.32 6.20 -4.43
C VAL A 76 6.14 6.58 -5.33
N PRO A 77 6.38 7.24 -6.49
CA PRO A 77 5.32 7.60 -7.42
C PRO A 77 4.47 6.39 -7.83
N ARG A 78 3.18 6.65 -8.09
CA ARG A 78 2.26 5.60 -8.53
C ARG A 78 2.69 5.03 -9.88
N LEU A 79 2.92 3.72 -9.95
CA LEU A 79 3.24 3.05 -11.22
C LEU A 79 2.02 3.09 -12.17
N MET A 80 2.27 3.49 -13.41
CA MET A 80 1.28 3.53 -14.48
C MET A 80 1.78 2.78 -15.72
N ILE A 81 0.87 2.08 -16.38
CA ILE A 81 1.10 1.40 -17.66
C ILE A 81 -0.03 1.84 -18.59
N ASP A 82 0.34 2.33 -19.78
CA ASP A 82 -0.60 2.82 -20.80
C ASP A 82 -1.60 3.87 -20.30
N GLY A 83 -1.16 4.75 -19.38
CA GLY A 83 -1.98 5.81 -18.81
C GLY A 83 -2.91 5.36 -17.67
N ASP A 84 -2.89 4.08 -17.31
CA ASP A 84 -3.68 3.54 -16.21
C ASP A 84 -2.82 3.11 -15.02
N VAL A 85 -3.39 3.22 -13.83
CA VAL A 85 -2.76 2.81 -12.59
C VAL A 85 -2.60 1.29 -12.51
N VAL A 86 -1.39 0.84 -12.18
CA VAL A 86 -1.15 -0.56 -11.79
C VAL A 86 -1.68 -0.76 -10.37
N SER A 87 -2.61 -1.70 -10.19
CA SER A 87 -3.18 -2.02 -8.87
C SER A 87 -3.61 -3.48 -8.76
N ALA A 88 -3.53 -4.02 -7.55
CA ALA A 88 -3.96 -5.38 -7.26
C ALA A 88 -5.47 -5.60 -7.52
N THR A 89 -6.29 -4.56 -7.35
CA THR A 89 -7.73 -4.62 -7.69
C THR A 89 -7.93 -4.83 -9.19
N ARG A 90 -7.18 -4.11 -10.03
CA ARG A 90 -7.24 -4.23 -11.48
C ARG A 90 -6.75 -5.60 -11.96
N VAL A 91 -5.68 -6.11 -11.36
CA VAL A 91 -5.19 -7.48 -11.62
C VAL A 91 -6.27 -8.51 -11.28
N ARG A 92 -6.87 -8.46 -10.09
CA ARG A 92 -7.95 -9.40 -9.70
C ARG A 92 -9.18 -9.30 -10.60
N ALA A 93 -9.56 -8.09 -11.02
CA ALA A 93 -10.66 -7.90 -11.96
C ALA A 93 -10.37 -8.55 -13.33
N ALA A 94 -9.16 -8.36 -13.87
CA ALA A 94 -8.74 -9.01 -15.12
C ALA A 94 -8.71 -10.54 -14.98
N MET A 95 -8.21 -11.06 -13.86
CA MET A 95 -8.25 -12.51 -13.57
C MET A 95 -9.68 -13.05 -13.55
N ALA A 96 -10.62 -12.36 -12.89
CA ALA A 96 -12.03 -12.75 -12.82
C ALA A 96 -12.71 -12.74 -14.19
N GLN A 97 -12.27 -11.86 -15.10
CA GLN A 97 -12.74 -11.78 -16.48
C GLN A 97 -11.97 -12.71 -17.44
N GLN A 98 -11.04 -13.52 -16.92
CA GLN A 98 -10.12 -14.35 -17.71
C GLN A 98 -9.30 -13.58 -18.76
N ASP A 99 -9.10 -12.28 -18.56
CA ASP A 99 -8.27 -11.43 -19.41
C ASP A 99 -6.79 -11.58 -19.02
N TRP A 100 -6.21 -12.71 -19.40
CA TRP A 100 -4.83 -13.07 -19.08
C TRP A 100 -3.81 -12.15 -19.76
N LYS A 101 -4.17 -11.50 -20.88
CA LYS A 101 -3.32 -10.53 -21.55
C LYS A 101 -3.10 -9.31 -20.64
N THR A 102 -4.18 -8.77 -20.07
CA THR A 102 -4.08 -7.66 -19.12
C THR A 102 -3.35 -8.07 -17.85
N VAL A 103 -3.57 -9.28 -17.32
CA VAL A 103 -2.81 -9.77 -16.16
C VAL A 103 -1.31 -9.78 -16.46
N GLN A 104 -0.89 -10.33 -17.60
CA GLN A 104 0.51 -10.42 -18.01
C GLN A 104 1.18 -9.04 -18.16
N GLN A 105 0.43 -8.02 -18.58
CA GLN A 105 0.94 -6.65 -18.68
C GLN A 105 1.14 -5.98 -17.31
N LEU A 106 0.33 -6.34 -16.31
CA LEU A 106 0.29 -5.65 -15.02
C LEU A 106 1.22 -6.26 -13.95
N VAL A 107 1.79 -7.44 -14.20
CA VAL A 107 2.68 -8.12 -13.24
C VAL A 107 3.96 -8.58 -13.93
N TYR A 108 5.00 -8.85 -13.13
CA TYR A 108 6.24 -9.43 -13.66
C TYR A 108 5.99 -10.80 -14.30
N PRO A 109 6.76 -11.18 -15.34
CA PRO A 109 6.56 -12.44 -16.07
C PRO A 109 6.52 -13.67 -15.15
N GLU A 110 7.41 -13.74 -14.17
CA GLU A 110 7.49 -14.86 -13.21
C GLU A 110 6.23 -14.93 -12.33
N VAL A 111 5.70 -13.78 -11.94
CA VAL A 111 4.45 -13.68 -11.16
C VAL A 111 3.25 -14.09 -12.02
N TYR A 112 3.23 -13.72 -13.30
CA TYR A 112 2.19 -14.15 -14.22
C TYR A 112 2.14 -15.68 -14.34
N GLN A 113 3.30 -16.34 -14.48
CA GLN A 113 3.37 -17.80 -14.55
C GLN A 113 2.79 -18.44 -13.28
N GLU A 114 3.24 -17.99 -12.10
CA GLU A 114 2.74 -18.50 -10.82
C GLU A 114 1.21 -18.32 -10.68
N ILE A 115 0.69 -17.15 -11.05
CA ILE A 115 -0.75 -16.88 -11.01
C ILE A 115 -1.49 -17.82 -11.98
N LYS A 116 -0.97 -18.01 -13.19
CA LYS A 116 -1.60 -18.83 -14.23
C LYS A 116 -1.64 -20.31 -13.81
N GLU A 117 -0.52 -20.84 -13.32
CA GLU A 117 -0.41 -22.22 -12.82
C GLU A 117 -1.39 -22.47 -11.66
N ARG A 118 -1.45 -21.58 -10.68
CA ARG A 118 -2.40 -21.74 -9.55
C ARG A 118 -3.86 -21.65 -9.99
N SER A 119 -4.14 -20.86 -11.03
CA SER A 119 -5.50 -20.70 -11.55
C SER A 119 -5.97 -21.89 -12.38
N THR A 120 -5.06 -22.72 -12.92
CA THR A 120 -5.41 -23.94 -13.69
C THR A 120 -5.57 -25.18 -12.82
N HIS A 121 -4.93 -25.23 -11.65
CA HIS A 121 -4.99 -26.37 -10.71
C HIS A 121 -6.11 -26.24 -9.65
N GLY A 122 -6.94 -25.20 -9.74
CA GLY A 122 -8.05 -24.92 -8.81
C GLY A 122 -9.43 -25.41 -9.28
N ASN A 123 -9.49 -26.34 -10.24
CA ASN A 123 -10.72 -27.02 -10.69
C ASN A 123 -10.70 -28.49 -10.28
#